data_AF-A0A081C7G2-F1
#
_entry.id   AF-A0A081C7G2-F1
#
_cell.length_a   1.000
_cell.length_b   1.000
_cell.length_c   1.000
_cell.angle_alpha   90.00
_cell.angle_beta   90.00
_cell.angle_gamma   90.00
#
_symmetry.space_group_name_H-M   'P 1'
#
loop_
_entity.id
_entity.type
_entity.pdbx_description
1 polymer ?
#
loop_
_entity_poly.entity_id
_entity_poly.type
_entity_poly.pdbx_seq_one_letter_code
_entity_poly.pdbx_strand_id
1 'polypeptide(L)'
;MGVPASEKEIAYGTSIVYPGKVGDEYFMTKEHFHTVLDTAEVYYCLNGHGYMLMENLEGDWEAQELTSDLALYVPRRYAHRSIRIPASEPLVTFFAFPGHAGHDYGTIETKGFRKLIVERNGKPEIIDNPKWKN
;
A
#
# COMPACT_ATOMS: atom_id res chain seq x y z
N MET A 1 13.51 7.81 -9.03
CA MET A 1 12.56 8.80 -9.57
C MET A 1 13.23 10.10 -10.03
N GLY A 2 14.57 10.21 -10.04
CA GLY A 2 15.24 11.43 -10.51
C GLY A 2 15.14 12.64 -9.57
N VAL A 3 14.23 12.58 -8.58
CA VAL A 3 14.10 13.58 -7.52
C VAL A 3 15.25 13.43 -6.51
N PRO A 4 15.93 14.52 -6.10
CA PRO A 4 16.97 14.46 -5.08
C PRO A 4 16.44 14.00 -3.71
N ALA A 5 17.25 13.23 -2.99
CA ALA A 5 16.91 12.78 -1.64
C ALA A 5 17.18 13.87 -0.60
N SER A 6 16.28 14.86 -0.49
CA SER A 6 16.38 15.94 0.50
C SER A 6 15.03 16.30 1.12
N GLU A 7 15.06 16.96 2.28
CA GLU A 7 13.87 17.42 3.01
C GLU A 7 13.08 18.51 2.26
N LYS A 8 13.71 19.18 1.29
CA LYS A 8 13.10 20.27 0.52
C LYS A 8 12.41 19.79 -0.76
N GLU A 9 12.56 18.51 -1.08
CA GLU A 9 12.07 17.93 -2.33
C GLU A 9 10.86 17.03 -2.10
N ILE A 10 10.07 16.84 -3.15
CA ILE A 10 8.91 15.94 -3.16
C ILE A 10 9.13 14.92 -4.28
N ALA A 11 9.30 13.66 -3.90
CA ALA A 11 9.33 12.56 -4.83
C ALA A 11 7.91 12.15 -5.20
N TYR A 12 7.71 11.69 -6.43
CA TYR A 12 6.40 11.30 -6.92
C TYR A 12 6.50 10.28 -8.04
N GLY A 13 5.40 9.57 -8.28
CA GLY A 13 5.30 8.61 -9.35
C GLY A 13 3.90 8.07 -9.54
N THR A 14 3.79 7.09 -10.42
CA THR A 14 2.56 6.32 -10.64
C THR A 14 2.83 4.84 -10.46
N SER A 15 1.90 4.13 -9.83
CA SER A 15 1.90 2.68 -9.73
C SER A 15 0.72 2.09 -10.50
N ILE A 16 0.91 0.90 -11.04
CA ILE A 16 -0.10 0.13 -11.77
C ILE A 16 -0.13 -1.28 -11.20
N VAL A 17 -1.24 -1.64 -10.56
CA VAL A 17 -1.51 -3.01 -10.10
C VAL A 17 -2.54 -3.64 -11.03
N TYR A 18 -2.11 -4.65 -11.77
CA TYR A 18 -2.99 -5.40 -12.66
C TYR A 18 -3.91 -6.34 -11.87
N PRO A 19 -5.11 -6.64 -12.39
CA PRO A 19 -6.00 -7.63 -11.78
C PRO A 19 -5.36 -9.02 -11.75
N GLY A 20 -5.55 -9.73 -10.64
CA GLY A 20 -5.11 -11.11 -10.49
C GLY A 20 -5.11 -11.54 -9.03
N LYS A 21 -4.78 -12.83 -8.82
CA LYS A 21 -4.67 -13.43 -7.49
C LYS A 21 -3.55 -14.46 -7.43
N VAL A 22 -3.01 -14.66 -6.23
CA VAL A 22 -2.19 -15.83 -5.88
C VAL A 22 -3.01 -16.68 -4.91
N GLY A 23 -3.56 -17.80 -5.38
CA GLY A 23 -4.58 -18.52 -4.64
C GLY A 23 -5.82 -17.63 -4.44
N ASP A 24 -6.15 -17.34 -3.20
CA ASP A 24 -7.28 -16.46 -2.85
C ASP A 24 -6.87 -15.00 -2.65
N GLU A 25 -5.58 -14.68 -2.53
CA GLU A 25 -5.10 -13.33 -2.21
C GLU A 25 -4.95 -12.47 -3.47
N TYR A 26 -5.44 -11.23 -3.41
CA TYR A 26 -5.41 -10.30 -4.53
C TYR A 26 -4.00 -9.81 -4.86
N PHE A 27 -3.75 -9.50 -6.14
CA PHE A 27 -2.53 -8.83 -6.57
C PHE A 27 -2.39 -7.46 -5.92
N MET A 28 -1.15 -7.11 -5.63
CA MET A 28 -0.82 -5.98 -4.78
C MET A 28 0.63 -5.53 -5.01
N THR A 29 0.95 -4.30 -4.63
CA THR A 29 2.35 -3.86 -4.55
C THR A 29 3.07 -4.58 -3.42
N LYS A 30 4.41 -4.61 -3.48
CA LYS A 30 5.21 -4.83 -2.28
C LYS A 30 4.96 -3.72 -1.29
N GLU A 31 4.99 -4.08 -0.03
CA GLU A 31 4.87 -3.21 1.12
C GLU A 31 6.22 -2.69 1.59
N HIS A 32 6.23 -1.52 2.23
CA HIS A 32 7.44 -0.95 2.84
C HIS A 32 7.07 0.08 3.92
N PHE A 33 7.99 0.32 4.86
CA PHE A 33 8.02 1.56 5.62
C PHE A 33 8.90 2.58 4.91
N HIS A 34 8.66 3.86 5.14
CA HIS A 34 9.71 4.85 4.88
C HIS A 34 10.89 4.61 5.81
N THR A 35 12.11 4.77 5.31
CA THR A 35 13.32 4.70 6.14
C THR A 35 13.29 5.77 7.23
N VAL A 36 12.85 6.98 6.88
CA VAL A 36 12.55 8.06 7.82
C VAL A 36 11.09 7.93 8.26
N LEU A 37 10.86 7.24 9.37
CA LEU A 37 9.52 6.89 9.85
C LEU A 37 8.60 8.10 10.10
N ASP A 38 9.16 9.30 10.34
CA ASP A 38 8.39 10.52 10.58
C ASP A 38 7.94 11.23 9.28
N THR A 39 7.88 10.50 8.16
CA THR A 39 7.41 11.02 6.87
C THR A 39 6.09 10.37 6.48
N ALA A 40 5.14 11.18 6.01
CA ALA A 40 3.86 10.74 5.47
C ALA A 40 3.88 10.67 3.94
N GLU A 41 2.84 10.10 3.34
CA GLU A 41 2.65 10.04 1.89
C GLU A 41 1.19 10.33 1.53
N VAL A 42 1.00 10.87 0.33
CA VAL A 42 -0.34 11.04 -0.26
C VAL A 42 -0.45 10.24 -1.53
N TYR A 43 -1.62 9.64 -1.72
CA TYR A 43 -2.01 8.92 -2.93
C TYR A 43 -3.22 9.60 -3.58
N TYR A 44 -3.30 9.52 -4.90
CA TYR A 44 -4.50 9.87 -5.66
C TYR A 44 -4.81 8.72 -6.62
N CYS A 45 -5.99 8.14 -6.49
CA CYS A 45 -6.42 7.04 -7.34
C CYS A 45 -6.90 7.57 -8.69
N LEU A 46 -6.11 7.32 -9.73
CA LEU A 46 -6.40 7.76 -11.10
C LEU A 46 -7.40 6.82 -11.80
N ASN A 47 -7.36 5.53 -11.49
CA ASN A 47 -8.24 4.55 -12.10
C ASN A 47 -8.35 3.27 -11.27
N GLY A 48 -9.48 2.59 -11.38
CA GLY A 48 -9.70 1.26 -10.83
C GLY A 48 -10.29 1.27 -9.43
N HIS A 49 -10.29 0.08 -8.81
CA HIS A 49 -10.91 -0.16 -7.52
C HIS A 49 -10.04 -1.10 -6.70
N GLY A 50 -9.79 -0.75 -5.44
CA GLY A 50 -8.88 -1.50 -4.61
C GLY A 50 -8.93 -1.07 -3.17
N TYR A 51 -7.87 -1.39 -2.44
CA TYR A 51 -7.65 -0.93 -1.09
C TYR A 51 -6.21 -0.46 -0.92
N MET A 52 -6.01 0.55 -0.10
CA MET A 52 -4.74 0.80 0.57
C MET A 52 -4.81 0.11 1.93
N LEU A 53 -4.01 -0.95 2.11
CA LEU A 53 -3.84 -1.59 3.40
C LEU A 53 -2.62 -0.97 4.08
N MET A 54 -2.79 -0.52 5.33
CA MET A 54 -1.78 0.19 6.11
C MET A 54 -1.65 -0.44 7.49
N GLU A 55 -0.43 -0.48 8.03
CA GLU A 55 -0.20 -0.86 9.43
C GLU A 55 1.05 -0.20 10.00
N ASN A 56 1.10 -0.05 11.33
CA ASN A 56 2.27 0.46 12.03
C ASN A 56 2.98 -0.61 12.87
N LEU A 57 4.08 -0.20 13.50
CA LEU A 57 4.90 -1.11 14.33
C LEU A 57 4.19 -1.51 15.63
N GLU A 58 3.31 -0.65 16.13
CA GLU A 58 2.50 -0.86 17.34
C GLU A 58 1.34 -1.86 17.12
N GLY A 59 1.03 -2.19 15.86
CA GLY A 59 -0.01 -3.15 15.49
C GLY A 59 -1.36 -2.53 15.18
N ASP A 60 -1.43 -1.21 15.09
CA ASP A 60 -2.58 -0.54 14.50
C ASP A 60 -2.56 -0.74 12.97
N TRP A 61 -3.75 -0.89 12.39
CA TRP A 61 -3.91 -1.15 10.97
C TRP A 61 -5.21 -0.57 10.45
N GLU A 62 -5.22 -0.25 9.17
CA GLU A 62 -6.39 0.28 8.48
C GLU A 62 -6.42 -0.23 7.03
N ALA A 63 -7.61 -0.50 6.51
CA ALA A 63 -7.82 -0.76 5.10
C ALA A 63 -8.77 0.30 4.54
N GLN A 64 -8.25 1.22 3.76
CA GLN A 64 -9.03 2.26 3.11
C GLN A 64 -9.33 1.86 1.67
N GLU A 65 -10.58 1.99 1.27
CA GLU A 65 -11.00 1.72 -0.11
C GLU A 65 -10.39 2.77 -1.05
N LEU A 66 -9.92 2.33 -2.23
CA LEU A 66 -9.42 3.18 -3.30
C LEU A 66 -10.38 3.08 -4.48
N THR A 67 -11.02 4.19 -4.83
CA THR A 67 -11.82 4.35 -6.05
C THR A 67 -11.26 5.52 -6.86
N SER A 68 -11.51 5.53 -8.18
CA SER A 68 -11.16 6.69 -9.02
C SER A 68 -11.55 8.02 -8.38
N ASP A 69 -10.66 9.00 -8.52
CA ASP A 69 -10.76 10.36 -7.99
C ASP A 69 -10.65 10.52 -6.47
N LEU A 70 -10.33 9.43 -5.75
CA LEU A 70 -10.09 9.48 -4.32
C LEU A 70 -8.64 9.88 -4.01
N ALA A 71 -8.47 10.91 -3.18
CA ALA A 71 -7.22 11.21 -2.50
C ALA A 71 -7.15 10.46 -1.16
N LEU A 72 -5.98 9.89 -0.85
CA LEU A 72 -5.75 9.10 0.34
C LEU A 72 -4.48 9.59 1.06
N TYR A 73 -4.53 9.60 2.40
CA TYR A 73 -3.42 9.95 3.27
C TYR A 73 -2.85 8.70 3.93
N VAL A 74 -1.55 8.47 3.76
CA VAL A 74 -0.80 7.47 4.52
C VAL A 74 -0.08 8.18 5.67
N PRO A 75 -0.45 7.91 6.93
CA PRO A 75 0.18 8.55 8.07
C PRO A 75 1.65 8.16 8.21
N ARG A 76 2.42 9.04 8.83
CA ARG A 76 3.79 8.73 9.26
C ARG A 76 3.83 7.44 10.07
N ARG A 77 4.91 6.68 9.94
CA ARG A 77 5.14 5.37 10.59
C ARG A 77 4.21 4.25 10.14
N TYR A 78 3.38 4.44 9.11
CA TYR A 78 2.59 3.36 8.53
C TYR A 78 3.31 2.80 7.30
N ALA A 79 3.51 1.49 7.31
CA ALA A 79 3.73 0.77 6.08
C ALA A 79 2.42 0.72 5.30
N HIS A 80 2.53 0.64 3.99
CA HIS A 80 1.35 0.63 3.13
C HIS A 80 1.56 -0.23 1.88
N ARG A 81 0.45 -0.76 1.35
CA ARG A 81 0.40 -1.44 0.05
C ARG A 81 -0.93 -1.21 -0.63
N SER A 82 -0.90 -1.05 -1.95
CA SER A 82 -2.12 -0.99 -2.75
C SER A 82 -2.49 -2.39 -3.26
N ILE A 83 -3.77 -2.72 -3.18
CA ILE A 83 -4.32 -4.04 -3.48
C ILE A 83 -5.42 -3.88 -4.52
N ARG A 84 -5.34 -4.64 -5.60
CA ARG A 84 -6.33 -4.62 -6.67
C ARG A 84 -7.39 -5.70 -6.46
N ILE A 85 -8.62 -5.32 -6.14
CA ILE A 85 -9.75 -6.26 -6.02
C ILE A 85 -10.32 -6.64 -7.41
N PRO A 86 -11.33 -7.52 -7.56
CA PRO A 86 -11.79 -7.98 -8.87
C PRO A 86 -12.43 -6.86 -9.69
N ALA A 87 -11.84 -6.51 -10.84
CA ALA A 87 -12.53 -5.95 -12.00
C ALA A 87 -11.58 -6.02 -13.23
N SER A 88 -12.05 -5.61 -14.42
CA SER A 88 -11.28 -5.68 -15.67
C SER A 88 -10.08 -4.71 -15.71
N GLU A 89 -10.24 -3.53 -15.11
CA GLU A 89 -9.25 -2.44 -15.23
C GLU A 89 -8.11 -2.55 -14.21
N PRO A 90 -6.90 -2.06 -14.49
CA PRO A 90 -5.85 -1.95 -13.48
C PRO A 90 -6.17 -0.88 -12.42
N LEU A 91 -5.64 -1.05 -11.21
CA LEU A 91 -5.59 0.01 -10.19
C LEU A 91 -4.38 0.90 -10.50
N VAL A 92 -4.64 2.16 -10.81
CA VAL A 92 -3.61 3.16 -11.14
C VAL A 92 -3.65 4.25 -10.08
N THR A 93 -2.51 4.49 -9.43
CA THR A 93 -2.40 5.50 -8.38
C THR A 93 -1.23 6.42 -8.66
N PHE A 94 -1.44 7.73 -8.52
CA PHE A 94 -0.37 8.70 -8.32
C PHE A 94 -0.01 8.75 -6.84
N PHE A 95 1.27 8.91 -6.53
CA PHE A 95 1.74 9.07 -5.16
C PHE A 95 2.78 10.17 -5.05
N ALA A 96 2.86 10.82 -3.88
CA ALA A 96 3.87 11.82 -3.57
C ALA A 96 4.27 11.80 -2.09
N PHE A 97 5.58 11.87 -1.83
CA PHE A 97 6.16 11.79 -0.50
C PHE A 97 7.45 12.63 -0.39
N PRO A 98 7.94 12.92 0.82
CA PRO A 98 9.18 13.69 1.01
C PRO A 98 10.39 13.03 0.35
N GLY A 99 11.20 13.78 -0.41
CA GLY A 99 12.32 13.22 -1.17
C GLY A 99 13.33 12.43 -0.32
N HIS A 100 13.49 12.80 0.95
CA HIS A 100 14.35 12.14 1.93
C HIS A 100 13.73 10.91 2.63
N ALA A 101 12.47 10.52 2.37
CA ALA A 101 11.77 9.48 3.13
C ALA A 101 12.49 8.12 3.09
N GLY A 102 13.08 7.76 1.95
CA GLY A 102 13.69 6.44 1.73
C GLY A 102 12.64 5.31 1.75
N HIS A 103 13.10 4.07 1.52
CA HIS A 103 12.23 2.88 1.56
C HIS A 103 12.94 1.75 2.29
N ASP A 104 12.31 1.21 3.32
CA ASP A 104 12.72 0.00 4.02
C ASP A 104 11.75 -1.14 3.71
N TYR A 105 12.11 -1.93 2.70
CA TYR A 105 11.40 -3.17 2.35
C TYR A 105 11.77 -4.33 3.29
N GLY A 106 12.97 -4.30 3.89
CA GLY A 106 13.55 -5.45 4.59
C GLY A 106 12.86 -5.76 5.91
N THR A 107 12.41 -4.74 6.63
CA THR A 107 11.67 -4.92 7.89
C THR A 107 10.41 -5.77 7.69
N ILE A 108 9.70 -5.59 6.56
CA ILE A 108 8.43 -6.26 6.32
C ILE A 108 8.59 -7.60 5.60
N GLU A 109 9.60 -7.76 4.74
CA GLU A 109 9.85 -9.03 4.02
C GLU A 109 10.00 -10.25 4.97
N THR A 110 10.33 -10.02 6.24
CA THR A 110 10.45 -11.10 7.24
C THR A 110 9.12 -11.55 7.86
N LYS A 111 8.10 -10.68 7.95
CA LYS A 111 6.83 -10.96 8.65
C LYS A 111 5.58 -10.83 7.77
N GLY A 112 5.64 -10.05 6.68
CA GLY A 112 4.48 -9.59 5.92
C GLY A 112 3.59 -8.67 6.76
N PHE A 113 2.37 -8.41 6.27
CA PHE A 113 1.35 -7.65 7.02
C PHE A 113 0.57 -8.53 7.99
N ARG A 114 -0.01 -7.94 9.04
CA ARG A 114 -0.93 -8.64 9.97
C ARG A 114 -2.22 -9.09 9.30
N LYS A 115 -2.67 -8.36 8.28
CA LYS A 115 -3.92 -8.61 7.56
C LYS A 115 -3.63 -8.92 6.09
N LEU A 116 -4.49 -9.74 5.50
CA LEU A 116 -4.53 -10.05 4.07
C LEU A 116 -5.89 -9.65 3.52
N ILE A 117 -5.96 -9.30 2.24
CA ILE A 117 -7.23 -9.10 1.53
C ILE A 117 -7.38 -10.21 0.49
N VAL A 118 -8.36 -11.07 0.70
CA VAL A 118 -8.59 -12.28 -0.09
C VAL A 118 -9.98 -12.29 -0.71
N GLU A 119 -10.20 -13.15 -1.69
CA GLU A 119 -11.53 -13.41 -2.22
C GLU A 119 -12.25 -14.52 -1.45
N ARG A 120 -13.45 -14.22 -0.99
CA ARG A 120 -14.40 -15.19 -0.44
C ARG A 120 -15.78 -14.96 -1.05
N ASN A 121 -16.36 -16.00 -1.63
CA ASN A 121 -17.68 -15.93 -2.27
C ASN A 121 -17.82 -14.77 -3.28
N GLY A 122 -16.76 -14.50 -4.05
CA GLY A 122 -16.72 -13.42 -5.05
C GLY A 122 -16.62 -12.00 -4.50
N LYS A 123 -16.29 -11.84 -3.21
CA LYS A 123 -16.14 -10.53 -2.56
C LYS A 123 -14.79 -10.44 -1.84
N PRO A 124 -14.23 -9.22 -1.70
CA PRO A 124 -13.08 -9.00 -0.84
C PRO A 124 -13.42 -9.24 0.62
N GLU A 125 -12.55 -9.94 1.32
CA GLU A 125 -12.61 -10.16 2.77
C GLU A 125 -11.23 -9.90 3.37
N ILE A 126 -11.20 -9.15 4.48
CA ILE A 126 -9.98 -8.89 5.23
C ILE A 126 -9.84 -9.97 6.30
N ILE A 127 -8.76 -10.73 6.26
CA ILE A 127 -8.49 -11.84 7.19
C ILE A 127 -7.18 -11.62 7.95
N ASP A 128 -7.02 -12.29 9.09
CA ASP A 128 -5.72 -12.39 9.75
C ASP A 128 -4.73 -13.15 8.88
N ASN A 129 -3.48 -12.67 8.82
CA ASN A 129 -2.41 -13.38 8.15
C ASN A 129 -2.01 -14.60 9.00
N PRO A 130 -2.25 -15.85 8.53
CA PRO A 130 -1.93 -17.04 9.30
C PRO A 130 -0.43 -17.27 9.50
N LYS A 131 0.43 -16.55 8.74
CA LYS A 131 1.88 -16.59 8.88
C LYS A 131 2.42 -15.54 9.85
N TRP A 132 1.59 -14.59 10.30
CA TRP A 132 2.02 -13.60 11.26
C TRP A 132 2.31 -14.28 12.61
N LYS A 133 3.55 -14.13 13.09
CA LYS A 133 4.00 -14.63 14.39
C LYS A 133 4.48 -13.44 15.21
N ASN A 134 3.97 -13.33 16.44
CA ASN A 134 4.40 -12.31 17.41
C ASN A 134 5.89 -12.45 17.73
#